data_AF-M1K7U7-F1
#
_entry.id   AF-M1K7U7-F1
#
_cell.length_a   1.000
_cell.length_b   1.000
_cell.length_c   1.000
_cell.angle_alpha   90.00
_cell.angle_beta   90.00
_cell.angle_gamma   90.00
#
_symmetry.space_group_name_H-M   'P 1'
#
loop_
_entity.id
_entity.type
_entity.pdbx_description
1 polymer ?
#
loop_
_entity_poly.entity_id
_entity_poly.type
_entity_poly.pdbx_seq_one_letter_code
_entity_poly.pdbx_strand_id
1 'polypeptide(L)'
;MVLVIDTFEVPSVVISRRLFRSSEVVEVEEVSMGTIKRVLTAGGIYSIHKECFSDEEIRQMKYYFNEVVEVLGNVQYINKSRRVVKYYAVIRGSDGVPIDLDEIREEEDGRACDKTAFLPYVKAQEEEIVIFPDDED
;
A
#
# COMPACT_ATOMS: atom_id res chain seq x y z
N MET A 1 -2.17 7.14 -8.57
CA MET A 1 -3.44 6.55 -8.10
C MET A 1 -3.15 5.86 -6.79
N VAL A 2 -3.90 6.23 -5.76
CA VAL A 2 -3.63 5.89 -4.36
C VAL A 2 -4.79 5.09 -3.80
N LEU A 3 -4.49 3.98 -3.13
CA LEU A 3 -5.42 3.24 -2.28
C LEU A 3 -5.05 3.53 -0.83
N VAL A 4 -6.02 3.97 -0.03
CA VAL A 4 -5.92 4.08 1.42
C VAL A 4 -6.77 2.96 2.02
N ILE A 5 -6.12 2.10 2.79
CA ILE A 5 -6.74 1.02 3.54
C ILE A 5 -6.73 1.51 4.98
N ASP A 6 -7.80 2.19 5.34
CA ASP A 6 -7.94 2.78 6.66
C ASP A 6 -8.61 1.80 7.63
N THR A 7 -8.69 2.24 8.88
CA THR A 7 -9.53 1.63 9.90
C THR A 7 -10.48 2.69 10.42
N PHE A 8 -11.57 2.30 11.07
CA PHE A 8 -12.46 3.28 11.71
C PHE A 8 -11.73 4.14 12.76
N GLU A 9 -10.64 3.62 13.33
CA GLU A 9 -9.81 4.35 14.29
C GLU A 9 -8.88 5.39 13.66
N VAL A 10 -8.51 5.25 12.38
CA VAL A 10 -7.57 6.13 11.68
C VAL A 10 -8.13 6.47 10.29
N PRO A 11 -9.04 7.46 10.18
CA PRO A 11 -9.78 7.71 8.95
C PRO A 11 -8.90 8.12 7.77
N SER A 12 -9.24 7.65 6.58
CA SER A 12 -8.59 8.00 5.30
C SER A 12 -8.51 9.49 5.02
N VAL A 13 -9.45 10.30 5.53
CA VAL A 13 -9.42 11.77 5.41
C VAL A 13 -8.20 12.37 6.14
N VAL A 14 -7.81 11.84 7.30
CA VAL A 14 -6.62 12.29 8.04
C VAL A 14 -5.36 11.93 7.25
N ILE A 15 -5.28 10.69 6.80
CA ILE A 15 -4.16 10.16 6.00
C ILE A 15 -3.98 10.97 4.71
N SER A 16 -5.08 11.19 3.98
CA SER A 16 -5.05 11.86 2.67
C SER A 16 -4.66 13.33 2.76
N ARG A 17 -5.19 14.05 3.76
CA ARG A 17 -4.81 15.44 4.01
C ARG A 17 -3.32 15.56 4.29
N ARG A 18 -2.77 14.65 5.08
CA ARG A 18 -1.37 14.71 5.48
C ARG A 18 -0.41 14.31 4.35
N LEU A 19 -0.66 13.17 3.71
CA LEU A 19 0.26 12.60 2.72
C LEU A 19 0.11 13.22 1.32
N PHE A 20 -1.12 13.58 0.93
CA PHE A 20 -1.44 14.00 -0.43
C PHE A 20 -1.98 15.43 -0.53
N ARG A 21 -2.12 16.14 0.62
CA ARG A 21 -2.68 17.50 0.69
C ARG A 21 -4.07 17.62 0.05
N SER A 22 -4.84 16.53 0.07
CA SER A 22 -6.19 16.46 -0.47
C SER A 22 -7.15 15.94 0.57
N SER A 23 -8.38 16.48 0.58
CA SER A 23 -9.51 15.91 1.35
C SER A 23 -10.46 15.10 0.45
N GLU A 24 -10.23 15.11 -0.86
CA GLU A 24 -11.05 14.36 -1.81
C GLU A 24 -10.59 12.92 -1.81
N VAL A 25 -11.39 12.08 -1.16
CA VAL A 25 -11.21 10.63 -1.09
C VAL A 25 -12.49 9.99 -1.61
N VAL A 26 -12.34 9.07 -2.56
CA VAL A 26 -13.47 8.31 -3.11
C VAL A 26 -13.56 7.00 -2.36
N GLU A 27 -14.61 6.83 -1.57
CA GLU A 27 -14.87 5.57 -0.87
C GLU A 27 -15.26 4.47 -1.87
N VAL A 28 -14.68 3.30 -1.67
CA VAL A 28 -14.98 2.08 -2.40
C VAL A 28 -15.82 1.21 -1.48
N GLU A 29 -17.08 1.01 -1.85
CA GLU A 29 -18.04 0.19 -1.09
C GLU A 29 -18.01 -1.30 -1.48
N GLU A 30 -17.54 -1.63 -2.69
CA GLU A 30 -17.48 -3.01 -3.19
C GLU A 30 -16.28 -3.25 -4.13
N VAL A 31 -15.73 -4.45 -4.06
CA VAL A 31 -14.72 -4.92 -5.02
C VAL A 31 -15.41 -5.67 -6.17
N SER A 32 -15.65 -4.94 -7.25
CA SER A 32 -16.21 -5.49 -8.48
C SER A 32 -15.35 -5.11 -9.69
N MET A 33 -15.50 -5.85 -10.80
CA MET A 33 -14.82 -5.49 -12.05
C MET A 33 -15.21 -4.10 -12.56
N GLY A 34 -16.43 -3.64 -12.25
CA GLY A 34 -16.88 -2.28 -12.55
C GLY A 34 -16.09 -1.25 -11.74
N THR A 35 -15.95 -1.48 -10.43
CA THR A 35 -15.13 -0.65 -9.56
C THR A 35 -13.68 -0.61 -10.02
N ILE A 36 -13.05 -1.75 -10.30
CA ILE A 36 -11.65 -1.82 -10.77
C ILE A 36 -11.46 -0.97 -12.04
N LYS A 37 -12.35 -1.11 -13.03
CA LYS A 37 -12.29 -0.32 -14.27
C LYS A 37 -12.39 1.18 -14.00
N ARG A 38 -13.30 1.60 -13.10
CA ARG A 38 -13.47 3.01 -12.72
C ARG A 38 -12.21 3.58 -12.09
N VAL A 39 -11.58 2.81 -11.19
CA VAL A 39 -10.37 3.26 -10.52
C VAL A 39 -9.23 3.44 -11.53
N LEU A 40 -9.06 2.47 -12.44
CA LEU A 40 -8.01 2.50 -13.47
C LEU A 40 -8.13 3.69 -14.45
N THR A 41 -9.33 4.24 -14.67
CA THR A 41 -9.54 5.32 -15.65
C THR A 41 -9.55 6.72 -15.07
N ALA A 42 -10.03 6.91 -13.84
CA ALA A 42 -10.27 8.23 -13.28
C ALA A 42 -9.09 8.80 -12.47
N GLY A 43 -8.18 7.95 -11.98
CA GLY A 43 -7.12 8.39 -11.07
C GLY A 43 -7.67 9.00 -9.77
N GLY A 44 -6.77 9.39 -8.86
CA GLY A 44 -7.15 9.97 -7.56
C GLY A 44 -6.81 9.10 -6.34
N ILE A 45 -7.45 9.44 -5.21
CA ILE A 45 -7.28 8.80 -3.90
C ILE A 45 -8.56 8.05 -3.59
N TYR A 46 -8.44 6.75 -3.36
CA TYR A 46 -9.54 5.87 -3.04
C TYR A 46 -9.35 5.32 -1.63
N SER A 47 -10.43 5.09 -0.90
CA SER A 47 -10.39 4.46 0.42
C SER A 47 -11.22 3.19 0.47
N ILE A 48 -10.74 2.23 1.27
CA ILE A 48 -11.53 1.11 1.78
C ILE A 48 -11.33 1.02 3.29
N HIS A 49 -12.43 0.81 4.01
CA HIS A 49 -12.41 0.45 5.43
C HIS A 49 -12.03 -1.01 5.56
N LYS A 50 -10.87 -1.30 6.17
CA LYS A 50 -10.33 -2.66 6.28
C LYS A 50 -11.35 -3.65 6.83
N GLU A 51 -12.18 -3.21 7.77
CA GLU A 51 -13.21 -4.01 8.44
C GLU A 51 -14.37 -4.42 7.52
N CYS A 52 -14.56 -3.74 6.37
CA CYS A 52 -15.65 -3.98 5.43
C CYS A 52 -15.27 -4.98 4.31
N PHE A 53 -14.00 -5.37 4.20
CA PHE A 53 -13.50 -6.19 3.10
C PHE A 53 -12.74 -7.41 3.61
N SER A 54 -12.82 -8.50 2.87
CA SER A 54 -11.95 -9.67 3.10
C SER A 54 -10.50 -9.38 2.68
N ASP A 55 -9.56 -10.13 3.25
CA ASP A 55 -8.14 -10.02 2.88
C ASP A 55 -7.89 -10.28 1.40
N GLU A 56 -8.71 -11.13 0.76
CA GLU A 56 -8.62 -11.43 -0.67
C GLU A 56 -9.04 -10.23 -1.53
N GLU A 57 -10.15 -9.59 -1.18
CA GLU A 57 -10.63 -8.37 -1.84
C GLU A 57 -9.63 -7.22 -1.68
N ILE A 58 -9.08 -7.05 -0.49
CA ILE A 58 -8.03 -6.06 -0.21
C ILE A 58 -6.79 -6.37 -1.06
N ARG A 59 -6.37 -7.64 -1.16
CA ARG A 59 -5.22 -8.05 -1.98
C ARG A 59 -5.47 -7.74 -3.46
N GLN A 60 -6.65 -8.06 -3.97
CA GLN A 60 -7.04 -7.76 -5.33
C GLN A 60 -7.01 -6.25 -5.60
N MET A 61 -7.55 -5.43 -4.71
CA MET A 61 -7.49 -3.98 -4.82
C MET A 61 -6.04 -3.50 -4.79
N LYS A 62 -5.23 -3.94 -3.82
CA LYS A 62 -3.81 -3.58 -3.74
C LYS A 62 -3.08 -3.81 -5.07
N TYR A 63 -3.38 -4.87 -5.82
CA TYR A 63 -2.72 -5.18 -7.10
C TYR A 63 -2.80 -4.00 -8.10
N TYR A 64 -3.97 -3.39 -8.27
CA TYR A 64 -4.22 -2.40 -9.30
C TYR A 64 -3.69 -0.99 -9.00
N PHE A 65 -3.27 -0.73 -7.76
CA PHE A 65 -2.84 0.61 -7.35
C PHE A 65 -1.32 0.72 -7.28
N ASN A 66 -0.81 1.88 -7.70
CA ASN A 66 0.63 2.18 -7.65
C ASN A 66 1.08 2.63 -6.26
N GLU A 67 0.20 3.33 -5.55
CA GLU A 67 0.45 3.80 -4.19
C GLU A 67 -0.58 3.17 -3.26
N VAL A 68 -0.11 2.56 -2.18
CA VAL A 68 -0.95 1.91 -1.17
C VAL A 68 -0.57 2.48 0.18
N VAL A 69 -1.57 2.89 0.95
CA VAL A 69 -1.43 3.33 2.33
C VAL A 69 -2.23 2.39 3.20
N GLU A 70 -1.63 1.82 4.23
CA GLU A 70 -2.29 0.81 5.07
C GLU A 70 -2.06 1.10 6.55
N VAL A 71 -3.11 0.94 7.35
CA VAL A 71 -3.06 1.09 8.81
C VAL A 71 -2.88 -0.29 9.46
N LEU A 72 -1.69 -0.54 10.02
CA LEU A 72 -1.31 -1.78 10.72
C LEU A 72 -0.77 -1.47 12.13
N GLY A 73 -1.43 -0.54 12.84
CA GLY A 73 -0.93 0.09 14.06
C GLY A 73 -0.22 1.41 13.77
N ASN A 74 0.80 1.38 12.91
CA ASN A 74 1.35 2.57 12.25
C ASN A 74 0.79 2.67 10.82
N VAL A 75 0.93 3.85 10.20
CA VAL A 75 0.57 4.06 8.79
C VAL A 75 1.76 3.70 7.91
N GLN A 76 1.60 2.71 7.05
CA GLN A 76 2.59 2.33 6.06
C GLN A 76 2.21 2.92 4.70
N TYR A 77 3.14 3.60 4.05
CA TYR A 77 3.00 4.08 2.67
C TYR A 77 3.93 3.28 1.76
N ILE A 78 3.39 2.73 0.69
CA ILE A 78 4.11 1.95 -0.32
C ILE A 78 3.87 2.60 -1.68
N ASN A 79 4.96 2.98 -2.35
CA ASN A 79 4.94 3.44 -3.73
C ASN A 79 5.68 2.44 -4.63
N LYS A 80 4.92 1.67 -5.41
CA LYS A 80 5.44 0.61 -6.28
C LYS A 80 6.28 1.14 -7.43
N SER A 81 5.87 2.27 -8.04
CA SER A 81 6.58 2.84 -9.19
C SER A 81 7.93 3.42 -8.78
N ARG A 82 8.02 4.01 -7.59
CA ARG A 82 9.25 4.59 -7.05
C ARG A 82 10.06 3.61 -6.20
N ARG A 83 9.53 2.42 -5.89
CA ARG A 83 10.13 1.42 -4.99
C ARG A 83 10.46 2.01 -3.61
N VAL A 84 9.55 2.83 -3.08
CA VAL A 84 9.70 3.53 -1.79
C VAL A 84 8.70 2.96 -0.80
N VAL A 85 9.16 2.70 0.42
CA VAL A 85 8.33 2.38 1.58
C VAL A 85 8.63 3.42 2.65
N LYS A 86 7.59 3.96 3.28
CA LYS A 86 7.68 4.91 4.39
C LYS A 86 6.74 4.50 5.50
N TYR A 87 7.09 4.86 6.72
CA TYR A 87 6.28 4.59 7.90
C TYR A 87 5.95 5.91 8.59
N TYR A 88 4.74 5.99 9.12
CA TYR A 88 4.29 7.16 9.87
C TYR A 88 3.62 6.73 11.17
N ALA A 89 3.97 7.42 12.25
CA ALA A 89 3.27 7.32 13.52
C ALA A 89 1.98 8.15 13.47
N VAL A 90 0.91 7.64 14.07
CA VAL A 90 -0.36 8.37 14.19
C VAL A 90 -0.28 9.30 15.40
N ILE A 91 -0.39 10.61 15.16
CA ILE A 91 -0.51 11.61 16.22
C ILE A 91 -1.99 11.72 16.61
N ARG A 92 -2.27 11.54 17.90
CA ARG A 92 -3.62 11.65 18.47
C ARG A 92 -3.74 12.90 19.33
N GLY A 93 -4.91 13.55 19.28
CA GLY A 93 -5.26 14.66 20.15
C GLY A 93 -5.48 14.23 21.60
N SER A 94 -5.78 15.19 22.47
CA SER A 94 -6.06 14.95 23.89
C SER A 94 -7.29 14.08 24.15
N ASP A 95 -8.18 13.96 23.16
CA ASP A 95 -9.38 13.12 23.14
C ASP A 95 -9.13 11.73 22.53
N GLY A 96 -7.89 11.43 22.10
CA GLY A 96 -7.52 10.17 21.46
C GLY A 96 -7.83 10.11 19.95
N VAL A 97 -8.43 11.15 19.38
CA VAL A 97 -8.78 11.21 17.95
C VAL A 97 -7.51 11.45 17.11
N PRO A 98 -7.29 10.72 16.00
CA PRO A 98 -6.17 11.00 15.09
C PRO A 98 -6.27 12.41 14.50
N ILE A 99 -5.21 13.20 14.64
CA ILE A 99 -5.15 14.57 14.11
C ILE A 99 -4.07 14.75 13.03
N ASP A 100 -3.00 13.97 13.07
CA ASP A 100 -1.89 14.10 12.12
C ASP A 100 -1.06 12.80 12.03
N LEU A 101 -0.10 12.78 11.10
CA LEU A 101 0.90 11.72 10.94
C LEU A 101 2.32 12.31 10.97
N ASP A 102 3.23 11.63 11.66
CA ASP A 102 4.66 11.97 11.68
C ASP A 102 5.51 10.88 11.03
N GLU A 103 6.47 11.26 10.20
CA GLU A 103 7.29 10.30 9.45
C GLU A 103 8.32 9.67 10.37
N ILE A 104 8.29 8.35 10.50
CA ILE A 104 9.30 7.59 11.21
C ILE A 104 10.50 7.47 10.27
N ARG A 105 11.50 8.31 10.50
CA ARG A 105 12.79 8.20 9.80
C ARG A 105 13.61 7.13 10.52
N GLU A 106 13.88 6.02 9.85
CA GLU A 106 14.95 5.14 10.29
C GLU A 106 16.26 5.93 10.19
N GLU A 107 16.94 6.16 11.31
CA GLU A 107 18.36 6.52 11.28
C GLU A 107 19.09 5.34 10.61
N GLU A 108 19.89 5.62 9.59
CA GLU A 108 20.63 4.62 8.80
C GLU A 108 21.69 3.91 9.66
N ASP A 109 21.27 3.05 10.59
CA ASP A 109 22.15 2.08 11.23
C ASP A 109 22.21 0.82 10.35
N GLY A 110 22.86 0.98 9.19
CA GLY A 110 23.75 0.02 8.53
C GLY A 110 23.37 -1.47 8.45
N ARG A 111 22.10 -1.87 8.58
CA ARG A 111 21.68 -3.27 8.41
C ARG A 111 20.85 -3.37 7.15
N ALA A 112 21.49 -3.92 6.10
CA ALA A 112 20.81 -4.38 4.91
C ALA A 112 19.80 -5.47 5.30
N CYS A 113 18.56 -5.06 5.57
CA CYS A 113 17.44 -5.99 5.65
C CYS A 113 17.18 -6.52 4.25
N ASP A 114 17.37 -7.82 4.08
CA ASP A 114 17.13 -8.54 2.84
C ASP A 114 15.65 -8.38 2.42
N LYS A 115 15.43 -7.68 1.31
CA LYS A 115 14.11 -7.31 0.77
C LYS A 115 13.36 -8.50 0.17
N THR A 116 13.94 -9.70 0.20
CA THR A 116 13.36 -10.92 -0.38
C THR A 116 12.70 -11.84 0.65
N ALA A 117 12.84 -11.56 1.95
CA ALA A 117 12.34 -12.43 3.02
C ALA A 117 10.81 -12.65 3.02
N PHE A 118 10.05 -11.77 2.35
CA PHE A 118 8.58 -11.79 2.32
C PHE A 118 7.99 -12.41 1.04
N LEU A 119 8.84 -12.89 0.12
CA LEU A 119 8.42 -13.48 -1.14
C LEU A 119 8.79 -14.97 -1.19
N PRO A 120 7.91 -15.89 -0.71
CA PRO A 120 8.19 -17.33 -0.72
C PRO A 120 8.40 -17.89 -2.15
N TYR A 121 7.96 -17.19 -3.19
CA TYR A 121 8.09 -17.62 -4.58
C TYR A 121 9.43 -17.29 -5.24
N VAL A 122 10.28 -16.45 -4.63
CA VAL A 122 11.60 -16.11 -5.21
C VAL A 122 12.63 -17.24 -4.99
N LYS A 123 12.47 -18.04 -3.92
CA LYS A 123 13.32 -19.22 -3.67
C LYS A 123 13.04 -20.40 -4.59
N ALA A 124 11.92 -20.39 -5.32
CA ALA A 124 11.56 -21.47 -6.24
C ALA A 124 12.19 -21.31 -7.64
N GLN A 125 12.87 -20.19 -7.92
CA GLN A 125 13.48 -19.90 -9.22
C GLN A 125 15.00 -20.09 -9.27
N GLU A 126 15.63 -20.60 -8.21
CA GLU A 126 17.10 -20.80 -8.18
C GLU A 126 17.57 -22.09 -8.88
N GLU A 127 16.67 -22.93 -9.43
CA GLU A 127 17.04 -24.16 -10.17
C GLU A 127 16.34 -24.33 -11.52
N GLU A 128 16.02 -23.24 -12.23
CA GLU A 128 15.64 -23.35 -13.65
C GLU A 128 16.83 -22.99 -14.53
N ILE A 129 17.58 -24.00 -14.98
CA ILE A 129 18.56 -23.85 -16.06
C ILE A 129 17.75 -23.57 -17.33
N VAL A 130 17.66 -22.31 -17.71
CA VAL A 130 17.13 -21.90 -19.02
C VAL A 130 18.16 -22.30 -20.07
N ILE A 131 17.93 -23.43 -20.74
CA ILE A 131 18.67 -23.82 -21.95
C ILE A 131 18.00 -23.10 -23.12
N PHE A 132 18.69 -22.12 -23.71
CA PHE A 132 18.29 -21.53 -24.99
C PHE A 132 18.66 -22.52 -26.11
N PRO A 133 17.71 -22.99 -26.93
CA PRO A 133 18.04 -23.84 -28.06
C PRO A 133 18.44 -22.94 -29.23
N ASP A 134 19.66 -22.39 -29.23
CA ASP A 134 20.23 -21.68 -30.39
C ASP A 134 21.78 -21.54 -30.36
N ASP A 135 22.50 -22.43 -29.67
CA ASP A 135 23.96 -22.58 -29.86
C ASP A 135 24.26 -23.96 -30.49
N GLU A 136 23.71 -24.18 -31.69
CA GLU A 136 24.34 -25.02 -32.71
C GLU A 136 24.97 -24.07 -33.74
N ASP A 137 26.27 -23.78 -33.57
CA ASP A 137 27.28 -23.66 -34.63
C ASP A 137 28.70 -23.64 -34.04
#